data_AF-A0A1G1ZVX6-F1
#
_entry.id   AF-A0A1G1ZVX6-F1
#
_cell.length_a   1.000
_cell.length_b   1.000
_cell.length_c   1.000
_cell.angle_alpha   90.00
_cell.angle_beta   90.00
_cell.angle_gamma   90.00
#
_symmetry.space_group_name_H-M   'P 1'
#
loop_
_entity.id
_entity.type
_entity.pdbx_description
1 polymer ?
#
loop_
_entity_poly.entity_id
_entity_poly.type
_entity_poly.pdbx_seq_one_letter_code
_entity_poly.pdbx_strand_id
1 'polypeptide(L)'
;MSLFGILSAVVAGTFINIIRTQKTLMRLIEANDNASLVIEQIAREIRTGHEFSASHNDEELCFTNAKDERVRYRYDNDAKTIVRAVGGVMDSCSSLRDQNALISNDVRIQFLKFYLHGADSRGDNMPTLVTLVFTLSGGRGLIENIEINLQTSISSRILDS
;
A
#
# COMPACT_ATOMS: atom_id res chain seq x y z
N MET A 1 5.33 21.84 51.72
CA MET A 1 6.28 21.79 50.60
C MET A 1 6.40 20.41 49.95
N SER A 2 6.54 19.28 50.69
CA SER A 2 6.68 17.96 50.02
C SER A 2 5.42 17.48 49.29
N LEU A 3 4.21 17.74 49.81
CA LEU A 3 2.95 17.36 49.15
C LEU A 3 2.80 17.99 47.76
N PHE A 4 3.16 19.28 47.64
CA PHE A 4 3.15 20.00 46.37
C PHE A 4 4.15 19.37 45.38
N GLY A 5 5.36 19.05 45.83
CA GLY A 5 6.36 18.37 44.99
C GLY A 5 5.90 17.01 44.48
N ILE A 6 5.25 16.21 45.34
CA ILE A 6 4.69 14.90 44.96
C ILE A 6 3.59 15.08 43.90
N LEU A 7 2.67 16.02 44.10
CA LEU A 7 1.61 16.33 43.13
C LEU A 7 2.18 16.80 41.79
N SER A 8 3.14 17.72 41.82
CA SER A 8 3.81 18.20 40.60
C SER A 8 4.53 17.08 39.85
N ALA A 9 5.19 16.16 40.56
CA ALA A 9 5.86 15.01 39.94
C ALA A 9 4.86 14.07 39.26
N VAL A 10 3.71 13.81 39.89
CA VAL A 10 2.64 12.98 39.30
C VAL A 10 2.08 13.64 38.03
N VAL A 11 1.76 14.93 38.07
CA VAL A 11 1.24 15.68 36.91
C VAL A 11 2.27 15.74 35.78
N ALA A 12 3.54 15.96 36.09
CA ALA A 12 4.60 15.94 35.09
C ALA A 12 4.75 14.55 34.44
N GLY A 13 4.66 13.49 35.25
CA GLY A 13 4.71 12.12 34.76
C GLY A 13 3.56 11.77 33.82
N THR A 14 2.32 12.14 34.17
CA THR A 14 1.16 11.91 33.30
C THR A 14 1.26 12.72 32.01
N PHE A 15 1.71 13.98 32.09
CA PHE A 15 1.89 14.83 30.92
C PHE A 15 2.93 14.25 29.93
N ILE A 16 4.07 13.76 30.42
CA ILE A 16 5.10 13.13 29.57
C ILE A 16 4.54 11.88 28.88
N ASN A 17 3.76 11.07 29.59
CA ASN A 17 3.13 9.89 29.00
C ASN A 17 2.11 10.27 27.91
N ILE A 18 1.31 11.31 28.13
CA ILE A 18 0.36 11.81 27.12
C ILE A 18 1.12 12.25 25.86
N ILE A 19 2.22 12.99 25.98
CA ILE A 19 3.03 13.41 24.83
C ILE A 19 3.56 12.21 24.06
N ARG A 20 4.05 11.17 24.75
CA ARG A 20 4.54 9.95 24.10
C ARG A 20 3.44 9.26 23.31
N THR A 21 2.26 9.11 23.91
CA THR A 21 1.09 8.52 23.23
C THR A 21 0.65 9.34 22.02
N GLN A 22 0.59 10.67 22.14
CA GLN A 22 0.24 11.55 21.02
C GLN A 22 1.23 11.40 19.85
N LYS A 23 2.53 11.33 20.12
CA LYS A 23 3.54 11.11 19.08
C LYS A 23 3.39 9.76 18.38
N THR A 24 3.08 8.71 19.13
CA THR A 24 2.82 7.37 18.55
C THR A 24 1.58 7.40 17.65
N LEU A 25 0.49 8.05 18.10
CA LEU A 25 -0.74 8.17 17.32
C LEU A 25 -0.55 8.98 16.04
N MET A 26 0.17 10.10 16.09
CA MET A 26 0.46 10.91 14.89
C MET A 26 1.19 10.09 13.82
N ARG A 27 2.21 9.31 14.21
CA ARG A 27 2.94 8.46 13.26
C ARG A 27 2.06 7.36 12.66
N LEU A 28 1.12 6.83 13.44
CA LEU A 28 0.17 5.83 12.93
C LEU A 28 -0.81 6.44 11.92
N ILE A 29 -1.28 7.66 12.20
CA ILE A 29 -2.14 8.42 11.28
C ILE A 29 -1.38 8.71 9.98
N GLU A 30 -0.16 9.23 10.06
CA GLU A 30 0.69 9.48 8.89
C GLU A 30 0.93 8.20 8.08
N ALA A 31 1.15 7.06 8.74
CA ALA A 31 1.32 5.78 8.08
C ALA A 31 0.06 5.34 7.32
N ASN A 32 -1.10 5.51 7.95
CA ASN A 32 -2.39 5.17 7.37
C ASN A 32 -2.78 6.11 6.21
N ASP A 33 -2.50 7.40 6.33
CA ASP A 33 -2.75 8.40 5.28
C ASP A 33 -1.89 8.11 4.04
N ASN A 34 -0.60 7.83 4.25
CA ASN A 34 0.30 7.42 3.17
C ASN A 34 -0.20 6.14 2.48
N ALA A 35 -0.58 5.12 3.25
CA ALA A 35 -1.11 3.88 2.68
C ALA A 35 -2.42 4.11 1.91
N SER A 36 -3.31 4.95 2.44
CA SER A 36 -4.59 5.29 1.81
C SER A 36 -4.39 6.02 0.48
N LEU A 37 -3.43 6.95 0.41
CA LEU A 37 -3.07 7.65 -0.83
C LEU A 37 -2.56 6.66 -1.89
N VAL A 38 -1.70 5.71 -1.50
CA VAL A 38 -1.18 4.69 -2.40
C VAL A 38 -2.28 3.76 -2.90
N ILE A 39 -3.17 3.30 -2.01
CA ILE A 39 -4.36 2.53 -2.41
C ILE A 39 -5.21 3.33 -3.40
N GLU A 40 -5.45 4.61 -3.15
CA GLU A 40 -6.27 5.44 -4.03
C GLU A 40 -5.64 5.55 -5.42
N GLN A 41 -4.33 5.77 -5.49
CA GLN A 41 -3.60 5.82 -6.74
C GLN A 41 -3.72 4.49 -7.50
N ILE A 42 -3.43 3.37 -6.85
CA ILE A 42 -3.55 2.02 -7.45
C ILE A 42 -4.99 1.77 -7.92
N ALA A 43 -5.98 2.06 -7.07
CA ALA A 43 -7.39 1.87 -7.37
C ALA A 43 -7.84 2.73 -8.56
N ARG A 44 -7.34 3.96 -8.67
CA ARG A 44 -7.66 4.84 -9.81
C ARG A 44 -7.12 4.26 -11.11
N GLU A 45 -5.89 3.76 -11.09
CA GLU A 45 -5.27 3.14 -12.27
C GLU A 45 -6.00 1.85 -12.66
N ILE A 46 -6.31 0.97 -11.70
CA ILE A 46 -7.08 -0.27 -11.91
C ILE A 46 -8.47 0.00 -12.49
N ARG A 47 -9.21 1.01 -11.98
CA ARG A 47 -10.56 1.32 -12.50
C ARG A 47 -10.57 1.66 -13.99
N THR A 48 -9.45 2.13 -14.51
CA THR A 48 -9.28 2.50 -15.93
C THR A 48 -8.38 1.55 -16.71
N GLY A 49 -7.91 0.48 -16.05
CA GLY A 49 -6.98 -0.48 -16.62
C GLY A 49 -7.70 -1.60 -17.36
N HIS A 50 -6.98 -2.27 -18.24
CA HIS A 50 -7.40 -3.47 -18.95
C HIS A 50 -6.19 -4.40 -19.16
N GLU A 51 -6.43 -5.63 -19.64
CA GLU A 51 -5.40 -6.68 -19.77
C GLU A 51 -4.64 -6.95 -18.47
N PHE A 52 -5.40 -7.26 -17.41
CA PHE A 52 -4.78 -7.53 -16.11
C PHE A 52 -4.07 -8.88 -16.12
N SER A 53 -2.86 -8.91 -15.57
CA SER A 53 -2.11 -10.13 -15.32
C SER A 53 -1.44 -10.06 -13.95
N ALA A 54 -1.50 -11.16 -13.21
CA ALA A 54 -0.79 -11.31 -11.94
C ALA A 54 0.37 -12.29 -12.13
N SER A 55 1.47 -12.06 -11.42
CA SER A 55 2.54 -13.04 -11.33
C SER A 55 2.04 -14.31 -10.63
N HIS A 56 2.71 -15.44 -10.86
CA HIS A 56 2.35 -16.74 -10.30
C HIS A 56 2.30 -16.78 -8.76
N ASN A 57 2.97 -15.83 -8.10
CA ASN A 57 3.01 -15.69 -6.65
C ASN A 57 2.02 -14.63 -6.10
N ASP A 58 1.22 -13.99 -6.97
CA ASP A 58 0.31 -12.88 -6.64
C ASP A 58 1.01 -11.62 -6.08
N GLU A 59 2.34 -11.53 -6.12
CA GLU A 59 3.12 -10.40 -5.57
C GLU A 59 3.34 -9.27 -6.59
N GLU A 60 3.02 -9.52 -7.86
CA GLU A 60 3.09 -8.54 -8.93
C GLU A 60 1.74 -8.45 -9.64
N LEU A 61 1.34 -7.22 -9.93
CA LEU A 61 0.20 -6.89 -10.77
C LEU A 61 0.70 -6.10 -11.97
N CYS A 62 0.26 -6.47 -13.16
CA CYS A 62 0.53 -5.74 -14.38
C CYS A 62 -0.74 -5.53 -15.19
N PHE A 63 -0.87 -4.38 -15.82
CA PHE A 63 -2.00 -4.04 -16.68
C PHE A 63 -1.65 -2.86 -17.58
N THR A 64 -2.53 -2.55 -18.54
CA THR A 64 -2.43 -1.38 -19.40
C THR A 64 -3.37 -0.30 -18.87
N ASN A 65 -2.87 0.92 -18.64
CA ASN A 65 -3.67 2.04 -18.14
C ASN A 65 -4.43 2.76 -19.28
N ALA A 66 -5.27 3.75 -18.94
CA ALA A 66 -6.04 4.52 -19.92
C ALA A 66 -5.22 5.46 -20.82
N LYS A 67 -3.90 5.56 -20.62
CA LYS A 67 -2.98 6.31 -21.49
C LYS A 67 -2.23 5.40 -22.46
N ASP A 68 -2.60 4.12 -22.52
CA ASP A 68 -1.87 3.10 -23.24
C ASP A 68 -0.41 3.02 -22.73
N GLU A 69 -0.23 3.00 -21.41
CA GLU A 69 1.07 2.73 -20.79
C GLU A 69 0.96 1.42 -19.99
N ARG A 70 2.00 0.59 -20.07
CA ARG A 70 2.08 -0.62 -19.28
C ARG A 70 2.50 -0.26 -17.86
N VAL A 71 1.66 -0.58 -16.88
CA VAL A 71 1.90 -0.32 -15.47
C VAL A 71 2.14 -1.64 -14.75
N ARG A 72 3.17 -1.65 -13.91
CA ARG A 72 3.47 -2.75 -13.00
C ARG A 72 3.52 -2.23 -11.57
N TYR A 73 2.87 -2.96 -10.68
CA TYR A 73 3.05 -2.87 -9.23
C TYR A 73 3.68 -4.15 -8.71
N ARG A 74 4.65 -4.01 -7.81
CA ARG A 74 5.37 -5.14 -7.22
C ARG A 74 5.73 -4.82 -5.77
N TYR A 75 5.77 -5.86 -4.95
CA TYR A 75 6.40 -5.79 -3.64
C TYR A 75 7.93 -5.84 -3.76
N ASP A 76 8.60 -4.81 -3.27
CA ASP A 76 10.06 -4.81 -3.12
C ASP A 76 10.41 -5.28 -1.70
N ASN A 77 10.98 -6.48 -1.60
CA ASN A 77 11.37 -7.08 -0.33
C ASN A 77 12.62 -6.41 0.29
N ASP A 78 13.49 -5.79 -0.50
CA ASP A 78 14.69 -5.13 -0.01
C ASP A 78 14.34 -3.80 0.65
N ALA A 79 13.50 -3.01 -0.04
CA ALA A 79 13.02 -1.72 0.47
C ALA A 79 11.77 -1.85 1.36
N LYS A 80 11.13 -3.02 1.43
CA LYS A 80 9.85 -3.28 2.13
C LYS A 80 8.75 -2.28 1.73
N THR A 81 8.61 -2.03 0.44
CA THR A 81 7.70 -1.02 -0.12
C THR A 81 6.99 -1.53 -1.37
N ILE A 82 5.93 -0.83 -1.81
CA ILE A 82 5.35 -1.05 -3.14
C ILE A 82 6.13 -0.17 -4.11
N VAL A 83 6.63 -0.79 -5.16
CA VAL A 83 7.24 -0.09 -6.28
C VAL A 83 6.28 -0.06 -7.47
N ARG A 84 6.29 1.08 -8.17
CA ARG A 84 5.58 1.29 -9.41
C ARG A 84 6.57 1.46 -10.55
N ALA A 85 6.30 0.77 -11.66
CA ALA A 85 7.01 0.92 -12.91
C ALA A 85 6.03 1.24 -14.04
N VAL A 86 6.45 2.11 -14.96
CA VAL A 86 5.69 2.46 -16.16
C VAL A 86 6.60 2.35 -17.37
N GLY A 87 6.06 1.79 -18.45
CA GLY A 87 6.70 1.78 -19.77
C GLY A 87 5.68 1.89 -20.89
N GLY A 88 6.15 1.74 -22.12
CA GLY A 88 5.30 1.80 -23.30
C GLY A 88 4.41 0.56 -23.44
N VAL A 89 3.36 0.65 -24.26
CA VAL A 89 2.45 -0.48 -24.60
C VAL A 89 3.20 -1.74 -25.01
N MET A 90 4.31 -1.58 -25.73
CA MET A 90 5.09 -2.68 -26.29
C MET A 90 6.06 -3.31 -25.29
N ASP A 91 6.23 -2.70 -24.12
CA ASP A 91 7.09 -3.24 -23.07
C ASP A 91 6.38 -4.42 -22.40
N SER A 92 7.11 -5.53 -22.28
CA SER A 92 6.65 -6.61 -21.41
C SER A 92 6.65 -6.09 -19.98
N CYS A 93 5.68 -6.57 -19.17
CA CYS A 93 5.69 -6.35 -17.74
C CYS A 93 7.07 -6.65 -17.17
N SER A 94 7.67 -7.80 -17.55
CA SER A 94 9.00 -8.26 -17.12
C SER A 94 10.16 -7.31 -17.41
N SER A 95 10.08 -6.44 -18.42
CA SER A 95 11.13 -5.49 -18.78
C SER A 95 11.03 -4.14 -18.07
N LEU A 96 9.93 -3.88 -17.37
CA LEU A 96 9.75 -2.63 -16.65
C LEU A 96 10.69 -2.56 -15.44
N ARG A 97 11.50 -1.50 -15.39
CA ARG A 97 12.36 -1.19 -14.24
C ARG A 97 11.57 -0.43 -13.20
N ASP A 98 11.74 -0.79 -11.93
CA ASP A 98 11.13 -0.09 -10.82
C ASP A 98 11.61 1.37 -10.77
N GLN A 99 10.66 2.30 -10.71
CA GLN A 99 10.96 3.73 -10.80
C GLN A 99 10.65 4.44 -9.48
N ASN A 100 9.46 4.20 -8.91
CA ASN A 100 8.98 4.96 -7.76
C ASN A 100 8.52 4.04 -6.63
N ALA A 101 9.14 4.17 -5.46
CA ALA A 101 8.58 3.68 -4.21
C ALA A 101 7.38 4.56 -3.84
N LEU A 102 6.22 3.93 -3.59
CA LEU A 102 4.98 4.65 -3.35
C LEU A 102 4.78 5.00 -1.87
N ILE A 103 5.39 4.23 -0.97
CA ILE A 103 5.25 4.41 0.48
C ILE A 103 6.50 5.07 1.06
N SER A 104 6.29 5.97 2.03
CA SER A 104 7.35 6.63 2.80
C SER A 104 8.20 5.62 3.59
N ASN A 105 9.49 5.93 3.79
CA ASN A 105 10.45 5.12 4.54
C ASN A 105 10.06 4.86 6.02
N ASP A 106 9.13 5.64 6.57
CA ASP A 106 8.62 5.50 7.93
C ASP A 106 7.59 4.38 8.08
N VAL A 107 7.15 3.78 6.98
CA VAL A 107 6.21 2.67 6.92
C VAL A 107 6.83 1.55 6.10
N ARG A 108 6.59 0.31 6.53
CA ARG A 108 7.06 -0.88 5.84
C ARG A 108 5.87 -1.76 5.51
N ILE A 109 5.91 -2.38 4.35
CA ILE A 109 5.01 -3.47 4.01
C ILE A 109 5.68 -4.77 4.43
N GLN A 110 4.93 -5.61 5.13
CA GLN A 110 5.36 -6.96 5.46
C GLN A 110 4.84 -7.98 4.45
N PHE A 111 3.66 -7.72 3.89
CA PHE A 111 2.94 -8.64 3.03
C PHE A 111 2.15 -7.85 2.00
N LEU A 112 2.16 -8.30 0.75
CA LEU A 112 1.38 -7.72 -0.35
C LEU A 112 0.99 -8.85 -1.30
N LYS A 113 -0.30 -8.95 -1.59
CA LYS A 113 -0.82 -9.84 -2.63
C LYS A 113 -1.93 -9.18 -3.44
N PHE A 114 -1.98 -9.56 -4.71
CA PHE A 114 -2.95 -9.15 -5.70
C PHE A 114 -3.68 -10.39 -6.21
N TYR A 115 -4.95 -10.53 -5.83
CA TYR A 115 -5.81 -11.58 -6.36
C TYR A 115 -6.62 -11.02 -7.51
N LEU A 116 -6.54 -11.68 -8.66
CA LEU A 116 -7.35 -11.35 -9.83
C LEU A 116 -8.55 -12.29 -9.91
N HIS A 117 -9.71 -11.73 -10.25
CA HIS A 117 -10.91 -12.47 -10.56
C HIS A 117 -11.53 -11.91 -11.84
N GLY A 118 -11.94 -12.78 -12.77
CA GLY A 118 -12.42 -12.36 -14.09
C GLY A 118 -11.35 -11.69 -14.95
N ALA A 119 -10.14 -12.27 -14.97
CA ALA A 119 -9.01 -11.87 -15.82
C ALA A 119 -8.59 -13.03 -16.74
N ASP A 120 -9.55 -13.87 -17.14
CA ASP A 120 -9.26 -15.06 -17.93
C ASP A 120 -8.92 -14.63 -19.37
N SER A 121 -7.77 -15.09 -19.88
CA SER A 121 -7.26 -14.77 -21.23
C SER A 121 -8.15 -15.25 -22.40
N ARG A 122 -9.35 -15.77 -22.10
CA ARG A 122 -10.37 -16.22 -23.05
C ARG A 122 -11.57 -15.27 -23.13
N GLY A 123 -11.57 -14.16 -22.38
CA GLY A 123 -12.64 -13.17 -22.38
C GLY A 123 -13.93 -13.72 -21.77
N ASP A 124 -14.14 -13.45 -20.48
CA ASP A 124 -15.41 -13.82 -19.81
C ASP A 124 -16.47 -12.71 -19.91
N ASN A 125 -16.15 -11.60 -20.60
CA ASN A 125 -17.00 -10.41 -20.72
C ASN A 125 -17.39 -9.81 -19.36
N MET A 126 -16.63 -10.11 -18.31
CA MET A 126 -16.79 -9.54 -16.98
C MET A 126 -15.70 -8.50 -16.73
N PRO A 127 -15.97 -7.46 -15.92
CA PRO A 127 -14.93 -6.56 -15.50
C PRO A 127 -14.01 -7.26 -14.50
N THR A 128 -12.70 -7.21 -14.75
CA THR A 128 -11.73 -7.78 -13.82
C THR A 128 -11.83 -7.14 -12.43
N LEU A 129 -11.91 -7.96 -11.40
CA LEU A 129 -11.87 -7.58 -10.00
C LEU A 129 -10.49 -7.88 -9.42
N VAL A 130 -9.78 -6.84 -9.02
CA VAL A 130 -8.47 -6.92 -8.36
C VAL A 130 -8.66 -6.76 -6.85
N THR A 131 -8.32 -7.78 -6.08
CA THR A 131 -8.29 -7.71 -4.61
C THR A 131 -6.86 -7.55 -4.12
N LEU A 132 -6.60 -6.40 -3.52
CA LEU A 132 -5.35 -6.05 -2.88
C LEU A 132 -5.42 -6.44 -1.40
N VAL A 133 -4.49 -7.27 -0.94
CA VAL A 133 -4.31 -7.62 0.48
C VAL A 133 -2.91 -7.22 0.89
N PHE A 134 -2.78 -6.42 1.94
CA PHE A 134 -1.47 -6.03 2.42
C PHE A 134 -1.42 -5.73 3.91
N THR A 135 -0.23 -5.91 4.48
CA THR A 135 0.05 -5.66 5.89
C THR A 135 1.11 -4.58 6.00
N LEU A 136 0.77 -3.53 6.73
CA LEU A 136 1.65 -2.41 7.04
C LEU A 136 2.20 -2.57 8.45
N SER A 137 3.45 -2.18 8.66
CA SER A 137 4.02 -1.99 9.98
C SER A 137 4.82 -0.70 10.07
N GLY A 138 4.99 -0.19 11.28
CA GLY A 138 5.86 0.97 11.51
C GLY A 138 7.31 0.68 11.12
N GLY A 139 7.94 1.62 10.42
CA GLY A 139 9.31 1.47 9.92
C GLY A 139 10.37 1.63 11.00
N ARG A 140 10.11 2.43 12.04
CA ARG A 140 11.03 2.70 13.16
C ARG A 140 10.32 3.11 14.46
N GLY A 141 10.85 2.67 15.60
CA GLY A 141 10.52 3.22 16.92
C GLY A 141 9.23 2.65 17.52
N LEU A 142 8.46 3.48 18.23
CA LEU A 142 7.30 3.08 19.06
C LEU A 142 6.15 2.37 18.31
N ILE A 143 6.17 2.36 16.98
CA ILE A 143 5.15 1.75 16.11
C ILE A 143 5.65 0.51 15.35
N GLU A 144 6.90 0.07 15.59
CA GLU A 144 7.53 -1.04 14.86
C GLU A 144 6.74 -2.36 14.99
N ASN A 145 6.05 -2.56 16.11
CA ASN A 145 5.24 -3.76 16.38
C ASN A 145 3.73 -3.54 16.13
N ILE A 146 3.33 -2.41 15.55
CA ILE A 146 1.93 -2.19 15.19
C ILE A 146 1.73 -2.64 13.75
N GLU A 147 0.92 -3.67 13.57
CA GLU A 147 0.55 -4.21 12.27
C GLU A 147 -0.88 -3.80 11.92
N ILE A 148 -1.06 -3.27 10.71
CA ILE A 148 -2.37 -2.95 10.14
C ILE A 148 -2.57 -3.85 8.93
N ASN A 149 -3.60 -4.68 8.97
CA ASN A 149 -4.02 -5.52 7.86
C ASN A 149 -5.13 -4.83 7.08
N LEU A 150 -4.91 -4.60 5.79
CA LEU A 150 -5.87 -3.97 4.90
C LEU A 150 -6.17 -4.89 3.71
N GLN A 151 -7.45 -4.97 3.37
CA GLN A 151 -7.92 -5.62 2.17
C GLN A 151 -8.90 -4.71 1.46
N THR A 152 -8.73 -4.57 0.14
CA THR A 152 -9.64 -3.80 -0.71
C THR A 152 -9.79 -4.46 -2.06
N SER A 153 -10.99 -4.40 -2.63
CA SER A 153 -11.30 -4.98 -3.92
C SER A 153 -11.76 -3.88 -4.87
N ILE A 154 -11.13 -3.81 -6.05
CA ILE A 154 -11.37 -2.80 -7.07
C ILE A 154 -11.71 -3.50 -8.38
N SER A 155 -12.86 -3.16 -8.95
CA SER A 155 -13.27 -3.64 -10.27
C SER A 155 -12.87 -2.64 -11.35
N SER A 156 -12.41 -3.14 -12.49
CA SER A 156 -12.21 -2.33 -13.70
C SER A 156 -13.56 -1.87 -14.26
N ARG A 157 -13.56 -0.72 -14.95
CA ARG A 157 -14.72 -0.23 -15.72
C ARG A 157 -14.70 -0.69 -17.17
N ILE A 158 -13.62 -1.31 -17.61
CA ILE A 158 -13.44 -1.86 -18.95
C ILE A 158 -13.68 -3.36 -18.87
N LEU A 159 -14.42 -3.91 -19.84
CA LEU A 159 -14.66 -5.35 -19.94
C LEU A 159 -13.40 -6.03 -20.46
N ASP A 160 -13.08 -7.20 -19.92
CA ASP A 160 -12.02 -8.05 -20.44
C ASP A 160 -12.53 -8.70 -21.74
N SER A 161 -11.85 -8.45 -22.87
CA SER A 161 -12.28 -8.85 -24.22
C SER A 161 -11.32 -9.84 -24.86
#